data_AF-A0A0C9Y7M6-F1
#
_entry.id   AF-A0A0C9Y7M6-F1
#
_cell.length_a   1.000
_cell.length_b   1.000
_cell.length_c   1.000
_cell.angle_alpha   90.00
_cell.angle_beta   90.00
_cell.angle_gamma   90.00
#
_symmetry.space_group_name_H-M   'P 1'
#
loop_
_entity.id
_entity.type
_entity.pdbx_description
1 polymer ?
#
loop_
_entity_poly.entity_id
_entity_poly.type
_entity_poly.pdbx_seq_one_letter_code
_entity_poly.pdbx_strand_id
1 'polypeptide(L)' 'IKKLVADISGIVSVRDDMCINSCHAFTGPFVQLNACSVCSEPQYDPVQFVLTGKKIP' A
#
# COMPACT_ATOMS: atom_id res chain seq x y z
N ILE A 1 -5.94 -10.20 -14.44
CA ILE A 1 -4.65 -10.84 -14.12
C ILE A 1 -4.54 -11.23 -12.63
N LYS A 2 -4.75 -10.31 -11.68
CA LYS A 2 -4.62 -10.62 -10.23
C LYS A 2 -5.49 -11.79 -9.73
N LYS A 3 -6.74 -11.89 -10.21
CA LYS A 3 -7.65 -13.01 -9.89
C LYS A 3 -7.12 -14.34 -10.46
N LEU A 4 -6.80 -14.38 -11.76
CA LEU A 4 -6.28 -15.57 -12.43
C LEU A 4 -5.00 -16.14 -11.79
N VAL A 5 -4.06 -15.27 -11.36
CA VAL A 5 -2.84 -15.71 -10.67
C VAL A 5 -3.18 -16.34 -9.32
N ALA A 6 -4.08 -15.74 -8.55
CA ALA A 6 -4.55 -16.32 -7.29
C ALA A 6 -5.28 -17.65 -7.51
N ASP A 7 -6.12 -17.74 -8.53
CA ASP A 7 -6.90 -18.95 -8.83
C ASP A 7 -5.99 -20.12 -9.25
N ILE A 8 -4.90 -19.86 -9.97
CA ILE A 8 -3.98 -20.90 -10.46
C ILE A 8 -2.93 -21.27 -9.41
N SER A 9 -2.36 -20.28 -8.71
CA SER A 9 -1.21 -20.51 -7.81
C SER A 9 -1.59 -20.59 -6.33
N GLY A 10 -2.81 -20.18 -5.96
CA GLY A 10 -3.21 -19.96 -4.57
C GLY A 10 -2.57 -18.72 -3.93
N ILE A 11 -1.71 -17.99 -4.65
CA ILE A 11 -0.99 -16.82 -4.13
C ILE A 11 -1.87 -15.57 -4.28
N VAL A 12 -2.26 -15.00 -3.15
CA VAL A 12 -3.01 -13.73 -3.08
C VAL A 12 -2.06 -12.55 -2.86
N SER A 13 -2.34 -11.41 -3.50
CA SER A 13 -1.57 -10.18 -3.28
C SER A 13 -1.95 -9.54 -1.95
N VAL A 14 -1.05 -9.53 -0.98
CA VAL A 14 -1.15 -8.71 0.24
C VAL A 14 -0.62 -7.31 -0.10
N ARG A 15 -1.40 -6.27 0.20
CA ARG A 15 -1.05 -4.86 -0.12
C ARG A 15 -0.68 -4.05 1.11
N ASP A 16 -0.40 -4.71 2.21
CA ASP A 16 -0.04 -4.03 3.44
C ASP A 16 1.28 -3.28 3.23
N ASP A 17 1.31 -2.03 3.68
CA ASP A 17 2.49 -1.16 3.70
C ASP A 17 3.19 -1.02 2.34
N MET A 18 2.45 -0.93 1.24
CA MET A 18 3.02 -0.73 -0.10
C MET A 18 2.18 0.23 -0.96
N CYS A 19 2.86 1.07 -1.75
CA CYS A 19 2.20 1.98 -2.68
C CYS A 19 1.41 1.23 -3.76
N ILE A 20 0.16 1.64 -3.98
CA ILE A 20 -0.76 1.01 -4.93
C ILE A 20 -0.34 1.19 -6.40
N ASN A 21 0.39 2.26 -6.71
CA ASN A 21 0.77 2.63 -8.08
C ASN A 21 2.13 2.09 -8.51
N SER A 22 3.10 2.04 -7.59
CA SER A 22 4.51 1.73 -7.90
C SER A 22 5.05 0.47 -7.22
N CYS A 23 4.27 -0.16 -6.34
CA CYS A 23 4.74 -1.24 -5.47
C CYS A 23 5.91 -0.84 -4.54
N HIS A 24 6.09 0.46 -4.29
CA HIS A 24 7.09 0.93 -3.34
C HIS A 24 6.69 0.57 -1.90
N ALA A 25 7.51 -0.23 -1.22
CA ALA A 25 7.23 -0.67 0.15
C ALA A 25 7.56 0.42 1.18
N PHE A 26 6.64 0.66 2.09
CA PHE A 26 6.76 1.54 3.26
C PHE A 26 7.21 0.77 4.51
N THR A 27 8.17 -0.14 4.33
CA THR A 27 8.69 -1.00 5.39
C THR A 27 10.20 -0.80 5.55
N GLY A 28 10.75 -1.29 6.66
CA GLY A 28 12.19 -1.20 6.94
C GLY A 28 12.69 0.25 6.93
N PRO A 29 13.70 0.61 6.12
CA PRO A 29 14.24 1.97 6.03
C PRO A 29 13.20 3.03 5.64
N PHE A 30 12.11 2.62 4.99
CA PHE A 30 11.08 3.52 4.45
C PHE A 30 9.84 3.63 5.33
N VAL A 31 9.87 3.06 6.55
CA VAL A 31 8.73 3.07 7.49
C VAL A 31 8.27 4.48 7.90
N GLN A 32 9.13 5.49 7.75
CA GLN A 32 8.82 6.88 8.08
C GLN A 32 8.25 7.68 6.90
N LEU A 33 8.21 7.10 5.69
CA LEU A 33 7.70 7.77 4.51
C LEU A 33 6.16 7.70 4.50
N ASN A 34 5.50 8.85 4.54
CA ASN A 34 4.04 8.95 4.46
C ASN A 34 3.51 9.04 3.01
N ALA A 35 4.41 9.13 2.03
CA ALA A 35 4.09 9.20 0.61
C ALA A 35 5.15 8.48 -0.22
N CYS A 36 4.74 7.92 -1.35
CA CYS A 36 5.62 7.19 -2.25
C CYS A 36 6.67 8.13 -2.87
N SER A 37 7.95 7.77 -2.77
CA SER A 37 9.05 8.52 -3.40
C SER A 37 9.06 8.46 -4.93
N VAL A 38 8.30 7.53 -5.53
CA VAL A 38 8.26 7.31 -6.99
C VAL A 38 7.10 8.06 -7.65
N CYS A 39 5.92 8.07 -7.02
CA CYS A 39 4.69 8.62 -7.62
C CYS A 39 3.94 9.62 -6.73
N SER A 40 4.49 9.94 -5.55
CA SER A 40 3.90 10.86 -4.58
C SER A 40 2.53 10.47 -4.00
N GLU A 41 2.03 9.28 -4.32
CA GLU A 41 0.79 8.74 -3.73
C GLU A 41 0.96 8.61 -2.21
N PRO A 42 0.01 9.13 -1.40
CA PRO A 42 0.04 8.97 0.05
C PRO A 42 -0.07 7.48 0.44
N GLN A 43 0.63 7.09 1.51
CA GLN A 43 0.59 5.73 2.03
C GLN A 43 -0.80 5.36 2.60
N TYR A 44 -1.49 6.34 3.18
CA TYR A 44 -2.79 6.16 3.81
C TYR A 44 -3.81 7.08 3.16
N ASP A 45 -5.08 6.67 3.14
CA ASP A 45 -6.17 7.54 2.71
C ASP A 45 -6.19 8.80 3.61
N PRO A 46 -5.91 10.00 3.05
CA PRO A 46 -5.80 11.22 3.84
C PRO A 46 -7.14 11.62 4.47
N VAL A 47 -8.27 11.30 3.85
CA VAL A 47 -9.61 11.59 4.37
C VAL A 47 -9.90 10.69 5.57
N GLN A 48 -9.64 9.39 5.44
CA GLN A 48 -9.86 8.44 6.53
C GLN A 48 -8.91 8.68 7.70
N PHE A 49 -7.65 9.05 7.42
CA PHE A 49 -6.68 9.38 8.46
C PHE A 49 -7.10 10.60 9.27
N VAL A 50 -7.56 11.67 8.60
CA VAL A 50 -8.06 12.88 9.27
C VAL A 50 -9.31 12.60 10.10
N LEU A 51 -10.24 11.78 9.59
CA LEU A 51 -11.51 11.52 10.27
C LEU A 51 -11.39 10.55 11.46
N THR A 52 -10.47 9.59 11.40
CA THR A 52 -10.43 8.48 12.36
C THR A 52 -9.15 8.41 13.17
N GLY A 53 -8.09 9.11 12.75
CA GLY A 53 -6.74 8.95 13.28
C GLY A 53 -6.11 7.58 13.00
N LYS A 54 -6.79 6.71 12.23
CA LYS A 54 -6.31 5.37 11.91
C LYS A 54 -5.56 5.38 10.60
N LYS A 55 -4.39 4.74 10.61
CA LYS A 55 -3.60 4.43 9.42
C LYS A 55 -4.27 3.26 8.70
N ILE A 56 -5.05 3.57 7.68
CA ILE A 56 -5.75 2.58 6.85
C ILE A 56 -4.96 2.45 5.53
N PRO A 57 -4.25 1.32 5.31
CA PRO A 57 -3.54 1.04 4.06
C PRO A 57 -4.47 0.66 2.91
#